data_AF-A0A1E1W6R2-F1
#
_entry.id   AF-A0A1E1W6R2-F1
#
_cell.length_a   1.000
_cell.length_b   1.000
_cell.length_c   1.000
_cell.angle_alpha   90.00
_cell.angle_beta   90.00
_cell.angle_gamma   90.00
#
_symmetry.space_group_name_H-M   'P 1'
#
loop_
_entity.id
_entity.type
_entity.pdbx_description
1 polymer ?
#
loop_
_entity_poly.entity_id
_entity_poly.type
_entity_poly.pdbx_seq_one_letter_code
_entity_poly.pdbx_strand_id
1 'polypeptide(L)'
;ASDLDVRRRTLQLALELVGPSHAEQLVQVLRKEAARAASADHDDAARYRQLLVRAMHKAALKFPEVAGSVAPALLELLGDGSEAAAADVMLFLRSALHTFTDLRPSIYEKLLECVSHIKVGKIARSALWLVAEFADTAGAARAALRVLA
;
A
#
# COMPACT_ATOMS: atom_id res chain seq x y z
N ALA A 1 26.26 -6.62 -10.37
CA ALA A 1 25.06 -6.23 -9.61
C ALA A 1 23.84 -6.75 -10.36
N SER A 2 22.84 -7.32 -9.69
CA SER A 2 21.60 -7.72 -10.37
C SER A 2 20.81 -6.49 -10.80
N ASP A 3 19.97 -6.60 -11.84
CA ASP A 3 19.09 -5.50 -12.29
C ASP A 3 18.22 -4.97 -11.11
N LEU A 4 17.77 -5.88 -10.24
CA LEU A 4 17.01 -5.56 -9.04
C LEU A 4 17.80 -4.72 -8.02
N ASP A 5 19.10 -4.99 -7.84
CA ASP A 5 19.95 -4.20 -6.92
C ASP A 5 20.15 -2.77 -7.44
N VAL A 6 20.31 -2.62 -8.76
CA VAL A 6 20.38 -1.30 -9.41
C VAL A 6 19.08 -0.56 -9.18
N ARG A 7 17.92 -1.17 -9.46
CA ARG A 7 16.60 -0.57 -9.20
C ARG A 7 16.41 -0.18 -7.73
N ARG A 8 16.80 -1.04 -6.79
CA ARG A 8 16.74 -0.74 -5.35
C ARG A 8 17.57 0.50 -5.02
N ARG A 9 18.81 0.57 -5.50
CA ARG A 9 19.70 1.70 -5.23
C ARG A 9 19.19 2.98 -5.87
N THR A 10 18.68 2.91 -7.08
CA THR A 10 18.06 4.05 -7.78
C THR A 10 16.85 4.57 -7.03
N LEU A 11 15.94 3.70 -6.58
CA LEU A 11 14.77 4.11 -5.78
C LEU A 11 15.17 4.77 -4.46
N GLN A 12 16.20 4.24 -3.79
CA GLN A 12 16.73 4.83 -2.57
C GLN A 12 17.26 6.26 -2.83
N LEU A 13 18.13 6.42 -3.83
CA LEU A 13 18.70 7.73 -4.18
C LEU A 13 17.61 8.71 -4.61
N ALA A 14 16.60 8.27 -5.36
CA ALA A 14 15.48 9.11 -5.75
C ALA A 14 14.71 9.63 -4.51
N LEU A 15 14.42 8.78 -3.52
CA LEU A 15 13.75 9.19 -2.28
C LEU A 15 14.61 10.12 -1.41
N GLU A 16 15.94 9.99 -1.45
CA GLU A 16 16.87 10.86 -0.73
C GLU A 16 16.93 12.26 -1.38
N LEU A 17 16.99 12.32 -2.72
CA LEU A 17 17.16 13.55 -3.49
C LEU A 17 15.85 14.32 -3.73
N VAL A 18 14.70 13.66 -3.71
CA VAL A 18 13.42 14.33 -3.98
C VAL A 18 13.09 15.31 -2.85
N GLY A 19 12.72 16.52 -3.24
CA GLY A 19 12.12 17.53 -2.37
C GLY A 19 10.58 17.53 -2.45
N PRO A 20 9.90 18.28 -1.56
CA PRO A 20 8.44 18.30 -1.49
C PRO A 20 7.76 18.67 -2.83
N SER A 21 8.34 19.62 -3.57
CA SER A 21 7.82 20.09 -4.85
C SER A 21 7.75 19.03 -5.95
N HIS A 22 8.50 17.93 -5.82
CA HIS A 22 8.53 16.85 -6.80
C HIS A 22 7.98 15.53 -6.25
N ALA A 23 7.49 15.53 -5.00
CA ALA A 23 7.01 14.32 -4.33
C ALA A 23 5.83 13.69 -5.09
N GLU A 24 4.90 14.51 -5.57
CA GLU A 24 3.73 14.02 -6.30
C GLU A 24 4.11 13.38 -7.64
N GLN A 25 5.04 13.97 -8.38
CA GLN A 25 5.55 13.40 -9.62
C GLN A 25 6.25 12.05 -9.37
N LEU A 26 7.07 11.97 -8.31
CA LEU A 26 7.71 10.72 -7.91
C LEU A 26 6.67 9.63 -7.63
N VAL A 27 5.66 9.94 -6.83
CA VAL A 27 4.59 8.98 -6.49
C VAL A 27 3.81 8.55 -7.72
N GLN A 28 3.49 9.46 -8.64
CA GLN A 28 2.83 9.12 -9.89
C GLN A 28 3.67 8.14 -10.73
N VAL A 29 4.99 8.31 -10.79
CA VAL A 29 5.90 7.38 -11.46
C VAL A 29 5.90 6.03 -10.75
N LEU A 30 6.04 5.99 -9.42
CA LEU A 30 6.04 4.75 -8.65
C LEU A 30 4.73 3.96 -8.81
N ARG A 31 3.58 4.65 -8.84
CA ARG A 31 2.28 4.03 -9.08
C ARG A 31 2.19 3.39 -10.46
N LYS A 32 2.63 4.11 -11.51
CA LYS A 32 2.66 3.58 -12.88
C LYS A 32 3.55 2.36 -13.00
N GLU A 33 4.74 2.40 -12.40
CA GLU A 33 5.66 1.28 -12.38
C GLU A 33 5.10 0.08 -11.58
N ALA A 34 4.37 0.33 -10.48
CA ALA A 34 3.75 -0.73 -9.70
C ALA A 34 2.63 -1.43 -10.47
N ALA A 35 1.80 -0.67 -11.19
CA ALA A 35 0.76 -1.21 -12.07
C ALA A 35 1.36 -2.05 -13.21
N ARG A 36 2.47 -1.60 -13.82
CA ARG A 36 3.20 -2.38 -14.83
C ARG A 36 3.74 -3.68 -14.25
N ALA A 37 4.36 -3.62 -13.08
CA ALA A 37 4.93 -4.78 -12.41
C ALA A 37 3.87 -5.77 -11.89
N ALA A 38 2.61 -5.35 -11.71
CA ALA A 38 1.49 -6.23 -11.39
C ALA A 38 1.07 -7.12 -12.56
N SER A 39 1.27 -6.66 -13.80
CA SER A 39 0.97 -7.45 -15.01
C SER A 39 2.04 -8.50 -15.37
N ALA A 40 3.19 -8.48 -14.69
CA ALA A 40 4.31 -9.38 -14.97
C ALA A 40 4.36 -10.54 -13.96
N ASP A 41 4.43 -11.77 -14.48
CA ASP A 41 4.25 -12.99 -13.69
C ASP A 41 5.55 -13.81 -13.55
N HIS A 42 6.62 -13.16 -13.09
CA HIS A 42 7.91 -13.79 -12.79
C HIS A 42 8.49 -13.29 -11.45
N ASP A 43 9.38 -14.06 -10.84
CA ASP A 43 9.91 -13.81 -9.48
C ASP A 43 10.54 -12.41 -9.32
N ASP A 44 11.29 -11.94 -10.31
CA ASP A 44 11.88 -10.60 -10.27
C ASP A 44 10.83 -9.48 -10.29
N ALA A 45 9.69 -9.69 -10.96
CA ALA A 45 8.58 -8.73 -10.95
C ALA A 45 7.91 -8.68 -9.57
N ALA A 46 7.75 -9.82 -8.90
CA ALA A 46 7.23 -9.87 -7.53
C ALA A 46 8.15 -9.13 -6.54
N ARG A 47 9.47 -9.36 -6.62
CA ARG A 47 10.47 -8.64 -5.81
C ARG A 47 10.50 -7.14 -6.13
N TYR A 48 10.36 -6.78 -7.41
CA TYR A 48 10.32 -5.39 -7.81
C TYR A 48 9.05 -4.68 -7.32
N ARG A 49 7.88 -5.32 -7.40
CA ARG A 49 6.63 -4.81 -6.78
C ARG A 49 6.82 -4.53 -5.29
N GLN A 50 7.45 -5.45 -4.57
CA GLN A 50 7.74 -5.24 -3.15
C GLN A 50 8.61 -4.00 -2.91
N LEU A 51 9.64 -3.78 -3.74
CA LEU A 51 10.48 -2.58 -3.65
C LEU A 51 9.67 -1.30 -3.91
N LEU A 52 8.76 -1.31 -4.88
CA LEU A 52 7.89 -0.17 -5.19
C LEU A 52 6.91 0.15 -4.06
N VAL A 53 6.30 -0.88 -3.45
CA VAL A 53 5.44 -0.72 -2.25
C VAL A 53 6.21 -0.03 -1.13
N ARG A 54 7.42 -0.52 -0.82
CA ARG A 54 8.28 0.08 0.22
C ARG A 54 8.68 1.52 -0.12
N ALA A 55 8.95 1.81 -1.39
CA ALA A 55 9.30 3.15 -1.83
C ALA A 55 8.12 4.11 -1.68
N MET A 56 6.91 3.70 -2.08
CA MET A 56 5.69 4.49 -1.92
C MET A 56 5.35 4.74 -0.45
N HIS A 57 5.48 3.72 0.42
CA HIS A 57 5.32 3.90 1.87
C HIS A 57 6.29 4.97 2.40
N LYS A 58 7.58 4.86 2.09
CA LYS A 58 8.57 5.86 2.51
C LYS A 58 8.26 7.26 1.97
N ALA A 59 7.81 7.37 0.73
CA ALA A 59 7.41 8.64 0.14
C ALA A 59 6.23 9.26 0.90
N ALA A 60 5.18 8.49 1.20
CA ALA A 60 4.01 8.97 1.94
C ALA A 60 4.35 9.40 3.39
N LEU A 61 5.28 8.71 4.06
CA LEU A 61 5.75 9.13 5.38
C LEU A 61 6.61 10.41 5.34
N LYS A 62 7.43 10.55 4.30
CA LYS A 62 8.30 11.73 4.12
C LYS A 62 7.51 12.96 3.67
N PHE A 63 6.46 12.76 2.88
CA PHE A 63 5.64 13.80 2.26
C PHE A 63 4.15 13.49 2.50
N PRO A 64 3.58 13.86 3.65
CA PRO A 64 2.19 13.57 3.99
C PRO A 64 1.17 14.02 2.93
N GLU A 65 1.49 15.08 2.17
CA GLU A 65 0.65 15.63 1.11
C GLU A 65 0.34 14.61 -0.01
N VAL A 66 1.23 13.64 -0.25
CA VAL A 66 1.01 12.62 -1.30
C VAL A 66 0.27 11.38 -0.78
N ALA A 67 0.08 11.25 0.54
CA ALA A 67 -0.47 10.04 1.17
C ALA A 67 -1.88 9.69 0.65
N GLY A 68 -2.70 10.69 0.36
CA GLY A 68 -4.04 10.51 -0.20
C GLY A 68 -4.04 9.80 -1.56
N SER A 69 -2.95 9.94 -2.33
CA SER A 69 -2.78 9.26 -3.62
C SER A 69 -2.12 7.89 -3.50
N VAL A 70 -1.29 7.68 -2.47
CA VAL A 70 -0.52 6.45 -2.24
C VAL A 70 -1.39 5.35 -1.64
N ALA A 71 -2.19 5.67 -0.62
CA ALA A 71 -2.92 4.64 0.11
C ALA A 71 -3.92 3.84 -0.75
N PRO A 72 -4.73 4.47 -1.61
CA PRO A 72 -5.61 3.72 -2.52
C PRO A 72 -4.82 2.84 -3.51
N ALA A 73 -3.70 3.35 -4.03
CA ALA A 73 -2.88 2.62 -4.99
C ALA A 73 -2.22 1.37 -4.38
N LEU A 74 -1.84 1.43 -3.10
CA LEU A 74 -1.29 0.28 -2.39
C LEU A 74 -2.36 -0.77 -2.08
N LEU A 75 -3.59 -0.35 -1.78
CA LEU A 75 -4.74 -1.25 -1.56
C LEU A 75 -5.10 -2.05 -2.82
N GLU A 76 -5.02 -1.44 -4.01
CA GLU A 76 -5.21 -2.13 -5.29
C GLU A 76 -4.21 -3.28 -5.48
N LEU A 77 -3.00 -3.19 -4.91
CA LEU A 77 -1.97 -4.23 -5.01
C LEU A 77 -2.19 -5.43 -4.07
N LEU A 78 -3.17 -5.38 -3.16
CA LEU A 78 -3.49 -6.51 -2.26
C LEU A 78 -4.13 -7.70 -3.01
N GLY A 79 -4.94 -7.44 -4.04
CA GLY A 79 -5.66 -8.48 -4.78
C GLY A 79 -4.76 -9.28 -5.73
N ASP A 80 -3.73 -8.63 -6.27
CA ASP A 80 -2.89 -9.15 -7.35
C ASP A 80 -1.50 -9.60 -6.87
N GLY A 81 -1.24 -9.54 -5.57
CA GLY A 81 0.09 -9.49 -4.98
C GLY A 81 0.72 -10.81 -4.51
N SER A 82 2.04 -10.91 -4.68
CA SER A 82 2.92 -11.80 -3.89
C SER A 82 2.74 -11.55 -2.38
N GLU A 83 2.77 -12.61 -1.56
CA GLU A 83 2.59 -12.52 -0.09
C GLU A 83 3.50 -11.45 0.55
N ALA A 84 4.73 -11.31 0.07
CA ALA A 84 5.70 -10.36 0.63
C ALA A 84 5.31 -8.89 0.37
N ALA A 85 4.79 -8.59 -0.83
CA ALA A 85 4.32 -7.25 -1.17
C ALA A 85 3.04 -6.92 -0.39
N ALA A 86 2.10 -7.86 -0.31
CA ALA A 86 0.87 -7.69 0.45
C ALA A 86 1.14 -7.45 1.94
N ALA A 87 2.13 -8.15 2.53
CA ALA A 87 2.53 -7.92 3.91
C ALA A 87 3.06 -6.49 4.14
N ASP A 88 3.88 -5.96 3.21
CA ASP A 88 4.37 -4.58 3.28
C ASP A 88 3.23 -3.56 3.10
N VAL A 89 2.22 -3.85 2.27
CA VAL A 89 1.01 -3.02 2.16
C VAL A 89 0.24 -2.99 3.47
N MET A 90 0.05 -4.13 4.15
CA MET A 90 -0.64 -4.16 5.44
C MET A 90 0.08 -3.33 6.51
N LEU A 91 1.41 -3.37 6.52
CA LEU A 91 2.22 -2.55 7.43
C LEU A 91 2.04 -1.05 7.12
N PHE A 92 2.05 -0.68 5.83
CA PHE A 92 1.76 0.68 5.41
C PHE A 92 0.36 1.12 5.86
N LEU A 93 -0.67 0.31 5.64
CA LEU A 93 -2.05 0.67 5.98
C LEU A 93 -2.23 0.90 7.47
N ARG A 94 -1.63 0.03 8.29
CA ARG A 94 -1.59 0.24 9.74
C ARG A 94 -0.97 1.59 10.08
N SER A 95 0.19 1.90 9.51
CA SER A 95 0.88 3.19 9.72
C SER A 95 0.00 4.37 9.28
N ALA A 96 -0.54 4.30 8.07
CA ALA A 96 -1.35 5.35 7.46
C ALA A 96 -2.64 5.66 8.25
N LEU A 97 -3.34 4.63 8.74
CA LEU A 97 -4.56 4.80 9.55
C LEU A 97 -4.27 5.49 10.91
N HIS A 98 -3.09 5.27 11.49
CA HIS A 98 -2.67 5.97 12.72
C HIS A 98 -2.16 7.38 12.44
N THR A 99 -1.39 7.57 11.37
CA THR A 99 -0.70 8.83 11.07
C THR A 99 -1.60 9.88 10.40
N PHE A 100 -2.45 9.47 9.44
CA PHE A 100 -3.24 10.39 8.63
C PHE A 100 -4.70 10.38 9.06
N THR A 101 -5.00 11.07 10.16
CA THR A 101 -6.37 11.14 10.74
C THR A 101 -7.41 11.62 9.72
N ASP A 102 -7.04 12.60 8.89
CA ASP A 102 -7.94 13.22 7.92
C ASP A 102 -8.25 12.30 6.74
N LEU A 103 -7.31 11.41 6.39
CA LEU A 103 -7.46 10.42 5.31
C LEU A 103 -8.02 9.09 5.81
N ARG A 104 -8.02 8.85 7.13
CA ARG A 104 -8.46 7.59 7.76
C ARG A 104 -9.82 7.10 7.24
N PRO A 105 -10.87 7.94 7.13
CA PRO A 105 -12.17 7.46 6.64
C PRO A 105 -12.09 6.86 5.23
N SER A 106 -11.38 7.53 4.33
CA SER A 106 -11.21 7.09 2.93
C SER A 106 -10.36 5.82 2.84
N ILE A 107 -9.27 5.73 3.61
CA ILE A 107 -8.41 4.53 3.65
C ILE A 107 -9.18 3.34 4.23
N TYR A 108 -9.98 3.57 5.28
CA TYR A 108 -10.78 2.53 5.92
C TYR A 108 -11.90 2.01 5.01
N GLU A 109 -12.61 2.90 4.32
CA GLU A 109 -13.63 2.52 3.33
C GLU A 109 -13.01 1.65 2.21
N LYS A 110 -11.85 2.06 1.70
CA LYS A 110 -11.16 1.28 0.67
C LYS A 110 -10.63 -0.06 1.20
N LEU A 111 -10.19 -0.11 2.47
CA LEU A 111 -9.80 -1.37 3.11
C LEU A 111 -10.99 -2.36 3.18
N LEU A 112 -12.18 -1.88 3.54
CA LEU A 112 -13.40 -2.70 3.57
C LEU A 112 -13.71 -3.31 2.19
N GLU A 113 -13.61 -2.54 1.12
CA GLU A 113 -13.81 -3.01 -0.26
C GLU A 113 -12.80 -4.11 -0.62
N CYS A 114 -11.53 -3.92 -0.27
CA CYS A 114 -10.44 -4.82 -0.68
C CYS A 114 -10.42 -6.16 0.05
N VAL A 115 -10.94 -6.25 1.29
CA VAL A 115 -10.85 -7.47 2.12
C VAL A 115 -11.40 -8.69 1.41
N SER A 116 -12.51 -8.56 0.68
CA SER A 116 -13.15 -9.67 -0.05
C SER A 116 -12.30 -10.23 -1.21
N HIS A 117 -11.34 -9.45 -1.70
CA HIS A 117 -10.46 -9.82 -2.81
C HIS A 117 -9.15 -10.49 -2.36
N ILE A 118 -8.87 -10.53 -1.06
CA ILE A 118 -7.61 -11.06 -0.52
C ILE A 118 -7.64 -12.59 -0.51
N LYS A 119 -6.79 -13.22 -1.32
CA LYS A 119 -6.69 -14.69 -1.44
C LYS A 119 -5.76 -15.34 -0.40
N VAL A 120 -4.81 -14.57 0.14
CA VAL A 120 -3.79 -15.10 1.07
C VAL A 120 -4.29 -15.01 2.51
N GLY A 121 -4.54 -16.16 3.16
CA GLY A 121 -5.17 -16.21 4.48
C GLY A 121 -4.45 -15.43 5.59
N LYS A 122 -3.11 -15.36 5.55
CA LYS A 122 -2.32 -14.54 6.50
C LYS A 122 -2.58 -13.04 6.32
N ILE A 123 -2.69 -12.58 5.08
CA ILE A 123 -2.99 -11.19 4.74
C ILE A 123 -4.44 -10.87 5.08
N ALA A 124 -5.38 -11.77 4.75
CA ALA A 124 -6.79 -11.61 5.10
C ALA A 124 -6.98 -11.46 6.62
N ARG A 125 -6.30 -12.28 7.43
CA ARG A 125 -6.30 -12.14 8.90
C ARG A 125 -5.79 -10.77 9.35
N SER A 126 -4.70 -10.28 8.76
CA SER A 126 -4.15 -8.96 9.07
C SER A 126 -5.09 -7.83 8.68
N ALA A 127 -5.79 -7.97 7.54
CA ALA A 127 -6.77 -6.98 7.07
C ALA A 127 -8.00 -6.94 7.96
N LEU A 128 -8.54 -8.10 8.34
CA LEU A 128 -9.65 -8.20 9.29
C LEU A 128 -9.31 -7.62 10.65
N TRP A 129 -8.09 -7.86 11.14
CA TRP A 129 -7.62 -7.26 12.38
C TRP A 129 -7.63 -5.72 12.29
N LEU A 130 -7.13 -5.13 11.20
CA LEU A 130 -7.17 -3.68 11.00
C LEU A 130 -8.60 -3.15 10.87
N VAL A 131 -9.46 -3.85 10.13
CA VAL A 131 -10.87 -3.45 9.99
C VAL A 131 -11.57 -3.41 11.34
N ALA A 132 -11.30 -4.38 12.22
CA ALA A 132 -11.86 -4.43 13.56
C ALA A 132 -11.27 -3.34 14.47
N GLU A 133 -9.95 -3.13 14.43
CA GLU A 133 -9.25 -2.13 15.25
C GLU A 133 -9.77 -0.71 15.00
N PHE A 134 -10.10 -0.37 13.76
CA PHE A 134 -10.56 0.97 13.36
C PHE A 134 -12.08 1.07 13.21
N ALA A 135 -12.84 0.12 13.74
CA ALA A 135 -14.30 0.15 13.77
C ALA A 135 -14.84 1.05 14.91
N ASP A 136 -14.41 2.31 14.95
CA ASP A 136 -14.65 3.25 16.06
C ASP A 136 -16.12 3.68 16.22
N THR A 137 -16.98 3.35 15.25
CA THR A 137 -18.40 3.70 15.25
C THR A 137 -19.28 2.48 15.06
N ALA A 138 -20.50 2.53 15.56
CA ALA A 138 -21.50 1.49 15.31
C ALA A 138 -21.78 1.28 13.80
N GLY A 139 -21.58 2.32 12.96
CA GLY A 139 -21.63 2.21 11.51
C GLY A 139 -20.49 1.38 10.95
N ALA A 140 -19.25 1.74 11.31
CA ALA A 140 -18.03 1.03 10.89
C ALA A 140 -18.02 -0.43 11.37
N ALA A 141 -18.44 -0.70 12.61
CA ALA A 141 -18.56 -2.06 13.13
C ALA A 141 -19.56 -2.92 12.33
N ARG A 142 -20.70 -2.35 11.93
CA ARG A 142 -21.66 -3.04 11.06
C ARG A 142 -21.11 -3.27 9.66
N ALA A 143 -20.37 -2.31 9.11
CA ALA A 143 -19.71 -2.47 7.81
C ALA A 143 -18.64 -3.57 7.85
N ALA A 144 -17.80 -3.59 8.88
CA ALA A 144 -16.82 -4.64 9.13
C ALA A 144 -17.44 -6.04 9.18
N LEU A 145 -18.56 -6.19 9.91
CA LEU A 145 -19.27 -7.47 10.01
C LEU A 145 -19.89 -7.92 8.67
N ARG A 146 -20.34 -6.99 7.82
CA ARG A 146 -20.90 -7.31 6.51
C ARG A 146 -19.86 -7.88 5.54
N VAL A 147 -18.60 -7.45 5.66
CA VAL A 147 -17.50 -7.93 4.81
C VAL A 147 -17.15 -9.40 5.10
N LEU A 148 -17.56 -9.92 6.27
CA LEU A 148 -17.34 -11.30 6.69
C LEU A 148 -18.49 -12.25 6.33
N ALA A 149 -19.64 -11.73 5.92
CA ALA A 149 -20.84 -12.50 5.61
C ALA A 149 -20.87 -12.90 4.13
#